data_AF-A0A3D0P5D0-F1
#
_entry.id   AF-A0A3D0P5D0-F1
#
_cell.length_a   1.000
_cell.length_b   1.000
_cell.length_c   1.000
_cell.angle_alpha   90.00
_cell.angle_beta   90.00
_cell.angle_gamma   90.00
#
_symmetry.space_group_name_H-M   'P 1'
#
loop_
_entity.id
_entity.type
_entity.pdbx_description
1 polymer ?
#
loop_
_entity_poly.entity_id
_entity_poly.type
_entity_poly.pdbx_seq_one_letter_code
_entity_poly.pdbx_strand_id
1 'polypeptide(L)'
;MNPIEYHTWHWVLFFGIVLSALFVDIGIVNRKSHAPTRKETFAWATVWVSLALGFNIFLWTQFGLKHAQTFFTGYLIELSLSVDNLFVFLLIFSYF
;
A
#
# COMPACT_ATOMS: atom_id res chain seq x y z
N MET A 1 -11.49 19.15 24.65
CA MET A 1 -11.10 18.32 23.50
C MET A 1 -12.38 17.63 23.04
N ASN A 2 -13.04 18.12 21.98
CA ASN A 2 -14.23 17.43 21.47
C ASN A 2 -13.77 16.09 20.87
N PRO A 3 -14.29 14.94 21.31
CA PRO A 3 -13.99 13.68 20.66
C PRO A 3 -14.46 13.79 19.21
N ILE A 4 -13.55 13.61 18.25
CA ILE A 4 -13.93 13.53 16.84
C ILE A 4 -14.70 12.22 16.70
N GLU A 5 -16.03 12.28 16.74
CA GLU A 5 -16.89 11.14 16.44
C GLU A 5 -16.81 10.88 14.94
N TYR A 6 -15.86 10.05 14.51
CA TYR A 6 -15.80 9.59 13.13
C TYR A 6 -17.05 8.73 12.88
N HIS A 7 -17.95 9.23 12.03
CA HIS A 7 -19.16 8.51 11.66
C HIS A 7 -18.79 7.12 11.13
N THR A 8 -19.48 6.07 11.60
CA THR A 8 -19.15 4.64 11.36
C THR A 8 -18.95 4.30 9.88
N TRP A 9 -19.52 5.09 8.98
CA TRP A 9 -19.31 5.00 7.54
C TRP A 9 -17.83 5.07 7.09
N HIS A 10 -16.97 5.83 7.78
CA HIS A 10 -15.55 5.92 7.43
C HIS A 10 -14.84 4.58 7.61
N TRP A 11 -15.19 3.83 8.66
CA TRP A 11 -14.65 2.49 8.91
C TRP A 11 -15.12 1.49 7.86
N VAL A 12 -16.41 1.55 7.49
CA VAL A 12 -16.96 0.71 6.42
C VAL A 12 -16.29 1.00 5.09
N LEU A 13 -16.06 2.27 4.75
CA LEU A 13 -15.33 2.69 3.55
C LEU A 13 -13.88 2.18 3.57
N PHE A 14 -13.17 2.35 4.69
CA PHE A 14 -11.79 1.90 4.86
C PHE A 14 -11.66 0.39 4.67
N PHE A 15 -12.44 -0.40 5.42
CA PHE A 15 -12.41 -1.86 5.28
C PHE A 15 -12.88 -2.32 3.90
N GLY A 16 -13.86 -1.64 3.30
CA GLY A 16 -14.29 -1.90 1.93
C GLY A 16 -13.18 -1.73 0.91
N ILE A 17 -12.40 -0.64 1.01
CA ILE A 17 -11.24 -0.38 0.16
C ILE A 17 -10.15 -1.44 0.39
N VAL A 18 -9.81 -1.73 1.65
CA VAL A 18 -8.76 -2.71 1.99
C VAL A 18 -9.11 -4.12 1.52
N LEU A 19 -10.34 -4.59 1.76
CA LEU A 19 -10.79 -5.90 1.32
C LEU A 19 -10.87 -5.99 -0.20
N SER A 20 -11.29 -4.92 -0.89
CA SER A 20 -11.28 -4.86 -2.35
C SER A 20 -9.86 -4.94 -2.90
N ALA A 21 -8.91 -4.21 -2.30
CA ALA A 21 -7.51 -4.26 -2.69
C ALA A 21 -6.90 -5.65 -2.50
N LEU A 22 -7.19 -6.31 -1.36
CA LEU A 22 -6.78 -7.70 -1.11
C LEU A 22 -7.39 -8.68 -2.11
N PHE A 23 -8.67 -8.50 -2.46
CA PHE A 23 -9.34 -9.34 -3.44
C PHE A 23 -8.73 -9.18 -4.83
N VAL A 24 -8.36 -7.96 -5.23
CA VAL A 24 -7.66 -7.71 -6.50
C VAL A 24 -6.29 -8.40 -6.49
N ASP A 25 -5.51 -8.22 -5.42
CA ASP A 25 -4.15 -8.75 -5.32
C ASP A 25 -4.12 -10.29 -5.32
N ILE A 26 -4.98 -10.92 -4.54
CA ILE A 26 -5.04 -12.39 -4.43
C ILE A 26 -5.81 -13.00 -5.61
N GLY A 27 -6.97 -12.44 -5.94
CA GLY A 27 -7.94 -13.05 -6.86
C GLY A 27 -7.64 -12.82 -8.35
N ILE A 28 -7.07 -11.67 -8.70
CA ILE A 28 -6.83 -11.28 -10.10
C ILE A 28 -5.35 -11.36 -10.44
N VAL A 29 -4.49 -10.79 -9.59
CA VAL A 29 -3.06 -10.64 -9.90
C VAL A 29 -2.30 -11.96 -9.71
N ASN A 30 -2.48 -12.64 -8.58
CA ASN A 30 -1.76 -13.87 -8.26
C ASN A 30 -2.51 -15.16 -8.63
N ARG A 31 -3.51 -15.10 -9.53
CA ARG A 31 -4.39 -16.24 -9.84
C ARG A 31 -3.67 -17.43 -10.48
N LYS A 32 -2.52 -17.22 -11.13
CA LYS A 32 -1.71 -18.30 -11.72
C LYS A 32 -0.30 -18.24 -11.16
N SER A 33 0.13 -19.35 -10.53
CA SER A 33 1.48 -19.53 -10.01
C SER A 33 2.51 -19.61 -11.15
N HIS A 34 2.93 -18.47 -11.67
CA HIS A 34 4.11 -18.33 -12.52
C HIS A 34 5.13 -17.48 -11.77
N ALA A 35 6.42 -17.79 -11.92
CA ALA A 35 7.47 -16.91 -11.42
C ALA A 35 7.37 -15.58 -12.20
N PRO A 36 7.03 -14.45 -11.54
CA PRO A 36 6.86 -13.18 -12.22
C PRO A 36 8.20 -12.76 -12.83
N THR A 37 8.15 -12.30 -14.08
CA THR A 37 9.37 -11.81 -14.74
C THR A 37 9.75 -10.46 -14.12
N ARG A 38 11.05 -10.12 -14.10
CA ARG A 38 11.54 -8.81 -13.59
C ARG A 38 10.73 -7.60 -14.09
N LYS A 39 10.30 -7.61 -15.35
CA LYS A 39 9.47 -6.55 -15.95
C LYS A 39 8.06 -6.47 -15.35
N GLU A 40 7.46 -7.61 -15.08
CA GLU A 40 6.13 -7.72 -14.48
C GLU A 40 6.16 -7.27 -13.02
N THR A 41 7.15 -7.72 -12.23
CA THR A 41 7.33 -7.27 -10.85
C THR A 41 7.49 -5.76 -10.76
N PHE A 42 8.32 -5.16 -11.64
CA PHE A 42 8.52 -3.72 -11.65
C PHE A 42 7.26 -2.95 -12.09
N ALA A 43 6.50 -3.48 -13.05
CA ALA A 43 5.24 -2.90 -13.47
C ALA A 43 4.21 -2.90 -12.32
N TRP A 44 4.05 -4.02 -11.62
CA TRP A 44 3.17 -4.11 -10.45
C TRP A 44 3.59 -3.18 -9.32
N ALA A 45 4.88 -3.15 -8.98
CA ALA A 45 5.40 -2.20 -8.00
C ALA A 45 5.07 -0.75 -8.38
N THR A 46 5.26 -0.39 -9.66
CA THR A 46 4.95 0.96 -10.16
C THR A 46 3.46 1.29 -10.05
N VAL A 47 2.57 0.34 -10.38
CA VAL A 47 1.12 0.51 -10.29
C VAL A 47 0.70 0.80 -8.83
N TRP A 48 1.18 -0.01 -7.88
CA TRP A 48 0.83 0.16 -6.47
C TRP A 48 1.40 1.45 -5.86
N VAL A 49 2.65 1.80 -6.17
CA VAL A 49 3.26 3.07 -5.74
C VAL A 49 2.50 4.25 -6.33
N SER A 50 2.12 4.18 -7.61
CA SER A 50 1.36 5.24 -8.27
C SER A 50 -0.05 5.41 -7.69
N LEU A 51 -0.70 4.30 -7.30
CA LEU A 51 -1.99 4.34 -6.61
C LEU A 51 -1.87 5.03 -5.23
N ALA A 52 -0.84 4.69 -4.45
CA ALA A 52 -0.57 5.32 -3.16
C ALA A 52 -0.28 6.84 -3.30
N LEU A 53 0.53 7.22 -4.30
CA LEU A 53 0.80 8.62 -4.60
C LEU A 53 -0.45 9.38 -5.08
N GLY A 54 -1.29 8.74 -5.91
CA GLY A 54 -2.57 9.29 -6.33
C GLY A 54 -3.50 9.56 -5.15
N PHE A 55 -3.58 8.63 -4.20
CA PHE A 55 -4.33 8.82 -2.97
C PHE A 55 -3.75 9.93 -2.09
N ASN A 56 -2.42 10.06 -2.02
CA ASN A 56 -1.77 11.16 -1.31
C ASN A 56 -2.12 12.53 -1.91
N ILE A 57 -2.15 12.65 -3.24
CA ILE A 57 -2.58 13.87 -3.94
C ILE A 57 -4.06 14.15 -3.64
N PHE A 58 -4.91 13.12 -3.66
CA PHE A 58 -6.31 13.25 -3.27
C PHE A 58 -6.44 13.80 -1.84
N LEU A 59 -5.70 13.24 -0.88
CA LEU A 59 -5.67 13.75 0.50
C LEU A 59 -5.20 15.20 0.58
N TRP A 60 -4.19 15.58 -0.21
CA TRP A 60 -3.72 16.95 -0.25
C TRP A 60 -4.80 17.92 -0.73
N THR A 61 -5.54 17.57 -1.77
CA THR A 61 -6.62 18.42 -2.31
C THR A 61 -7.83 18.54 -1.39
N GLN A 62 -8.19 17.47 -0.65
CA GLN A 62 -9.42 17.42 0.16
C GLN A 62 -9.20 17.81 1.63
N PHE A 63 -8.09 17.38 2.23
CA PHE A 63 -7.81 17.53 3.67
C PHE A 63 -6.61 18.43 3.95
N GLY A 64 -5.92 18.90 2.91
CA GLY A 64 -4.79 19.81 3.03
C GLY A 64 -3.44 19.13 3.30
N LEU A 65 -2.40 19.95 3.37
CA LEU A 65 -1.00 19.49 3.34
C LEU A 65 -0.61 18.62 4.55
N LYS A 66 -1.13 18.93 5.75
CA LYS A 66 -0.76 18.23 6.98
C LYS A 66 -1.20 16.75 6.97
N HIS A 67 -2.39 16.47 6.46
CA HIS A 67 -2.91 15.10 6.35
C HIS A 67 -2.18 14.32 5.25
N ALA A 68 -1.91 14.93 4.11
CA ALA A 68 -1.10 14.33 3.04
C ALA A 68 0.31 13.97 3.53
N GLN A 69 0.99 14.89 4.23
CA GLN A 69 2.32 14.60 4.80
C GLN A 69 2.28 13.43 5.79
N THR A 70 1.27 13.39 6.68
CA THR A 70 1.13 12.29 7.64
C THR A 70 0.94 10.94 6.93
N PHE A 71 0.07 10.89 5.91
CA PHE A 71 -0.13 9.68 5.10
C PHE A 71 1.15 9.28 4.36
N PHE A 72 1.80 10.22 3.67
CA PHE A 72 3.00 9.95 2.89
C PHE A 72 4.17 9.47 3.75
N THR A 73 4.37 10.07 4.92
CA THR A 73 5.38 9.62 5.88
C THR A 73 5.06 8.21 6.39
N GLY A 74 3.80 7.94 6.75
CA GLY A 74 3.37 6.59 7.14
C GLY A 74 3.63 5.56 6.05
N TYR A 75 3.21 5.87 4.81
CA TYR A 75 3.44 5.03 3.64
C TYR A 75 4.93 4.72 3.41
N LEU A 76 5.80 5.72 3.51
CA LEU A 76 7.26 5.50 3.35
C LEU A 76 7.84 4.63 4.47
N ILE A 77 7.37 4.80 5.71
CA ILE A 77 7.81 3.97 6.84
C ILE A 77 7.41 2.51 6.61
N GLU A 78 6.16 2.26 6.23
CA GLU A 78 5.66 0.91 5.93
C GLU A 78 6.38 0.27 4.74
N LEU A 79 6.64 1.05 3.69
CA LEU A 79 7.43 0.61 2.54
C LEU A 79 8.86 0.24 2.95
N SER A 80 9.51 1.05 3.78
CA SER A 80 10.87 0.77 4.28
C SER A 80 10.92 -0.50 5.12
N LEU A 81 9.93 -0.73 5.98
CA LEU A 81 9.84 -1.92 6.82
C LEU A 81 9.62 -3.18 5.97
N SER A 82 8.82 -3.07 4.91
CA SER A 82 8.62 -4.16 3.94
C SER A 82 9.91 -4.50 3.16
N VAL A 83 10.69 -3.49 2.77
CA VAL A 83 11.98 -3.67 2.08
C VAL A 83 13.03 -4.27 3.01
N ASP A 84 13.08 -3.85 4.28
CA ASP A 84 13.96 -4.41 5.30
C ASP A 84 13.74 -5.92 5.47
N ASN A 85 12.47 -6.33 5.59
CA ASN A 85 12.09 -7.74 5.65
C ASN A 85 12.52 -8.53 4.40
N LEU A 86 12.32 -7.95 3.20
CA LEU A 86 12.73 -8.59 1.94
C LEU A 86 14.25 -8.80 1.87
N PHE A 87 15.03 -7.80 2.30
CA PHE A 87 16.48 -7.89 2.30
C PHE A 87 17.00 -9.04 3.17
N VAL A 88 16.44 -9.21 4.37
CA VAL A 88 16.77 -10.33 5.25
C VAL A 88 16.49 -11.68 4.57
N PHE A 89 15.34 -11.84 3.89
CA PHE A 89 15.04 -13.07 3.17
C PHE A 89 16.02 -13.34 2.01
N LEU A 90 16.40 -12.33 1.24
CA LEU A 90 17.37 -12.48 0.16
C LEU A 90 18.74 -12.91 0.67
N LEU A 91 19.21 -12.35 1.79
CA LEU A 91 20.48 -12.74 2.41
C LEU A 91 20.46 -14.21 2.85
N ILE A 92 19.37 -14.64 3.48
CA ILE A 92 19.22 -16.03 3.93
C ILE A 92 19.24 -16.99 2.73
N PHE A 93 18.46 -16.74 1.68
CA PHE A 93 18.41 -17.62 0.50
C PHE A 93 19.65 -17.56 -0.39
N SER A 94 20.49 -16.53 -0.26
CA SER A 94 21.76 -16.45 -0.99
C SER A 94 22.91 -17.14 -0.26
N TYR A 95 22.79 -17.36 1.05
CA TYR A 95 23.82 -17.98 1.87
C TYR A 95 23.71 -19.52 1.91
N PHE A 96 22.50 -20.06 1.71
CA PHE A 96 22.19 -21.49 1.59
C PHE A 96 22.03 -21.90 0.14
#